data_AF-A0A075SM86-F1
#
_entry.id   AF-A0A075SM86-F1
#
_cell.length_a   1.000
_cell.length_b   1.000
_cell.length_c   1.000
_cell.angle_alpha   90.00
_cell.angle_beta   90.00
_cell.angle_gamma   90.00
#
_symmetry.space_group_name_H-M   'P 1'
#
loop_
_entity.id
_entity.type
_entity.pdbx_description
1 polymer ?
#
loop_
_entity_poly.entity_id
_entity_poly.type
_entity_poly.pdbx_seq_one_letter_code
_entity_poly.pdbx_strand_id
1 'polypeptide(L)'
;MRNYLQQWAYASLAWFITFFINSATELFQLYNATKITLMGLQIQNIDTSETLTNYFSLTPRFHLVYFCFSFAWLAIYSLGKKYVVNP
;
A
#
# COMPACT_ATOMS: atom_id res chain seq x y z
N MET A 1 12.67 -21.61 5.65
CA MET A 1 12.32 -20.73 4.51
C MET A 1 10.84 -20.79 4.16
N ARG A 2 10.22 -21.97 4.01
CA ARG A 2 8.79 -22.10 3.66
C ARG A 2 7.83 -21.31 4.59
N ASN A 3 8.03 -21.40 5.91
CA ASN A 3 7.18 -20.69 6.88
C ASN A 3 7.36 -19.16 6.80
N TYR A 4 8.57 -18.68 6.51
CA TYR A 4 8.83 -17.25 6.31
C TYR A 4 8.18 -16.73 5.03
N LEU A 5 8.27 -17.48 3.93
CA LEU A 5 7.61 -17.14 2.67
C LEU A 5 6.08 -17.05 2.84
N GLN A 6 5.48 -17.95 3.60
CA GLN A 6 4.06 -17.88 3.94
C GLN A 6 3.73 -16.62 4.77
N GLN A 7 4.50 -16.34 5.82
CA GLN A 7 4.34 -15.13 6.63
C GLN A 7 4.47 -13.85 5.79
N TRP A 8 5.46 -13.80 4.89
CA TRP A 8 5.66 -12.70 3.96
C TRP A 8 4.50 -12.53 2.97
N ALA A 9 3.94 -13.64 2.47
CA ALA A 9 2.78 -13.61 1.60
C ALA A 9 1.55 -13.01 2.32
N TYR A 10 1.30 -13.42 3.56
CA TYR A 10 0.22 -12.84 4.38
C TYR A 10 0.45 -11.36 4.68
N ALA A 11 1.68 -10.97 5.01
CA ALA A 11 2.04 -9.57 5.25
C ALA A 11 1.84 -8.70 4.00
N SER A 12 2.31 -9.18 2.85
CA SER A 12 2.13 -8.50 1.56
C SER A 12 0.65 -8.38 1.18
N LEU A 13 -0.15 -9.43 1.45
CA LEU A 13 -1.59 -9.40 1.23
C LEU A 13 -2.29 -8.38 2.13
N ALA A 14 -1.93 -8.33 3.42
CA ALA A 14 -2.45 -7.33 4.35
C ALA A 14 -2.11 -5.91 3.89
N TRP A 15 -0.86 -5.69 3.46
CA TRP A 15 -0.44 -4.40 2.89
C TRP A 15 -1.25 -4.02 1.64
N PHE A 16 -1.49 -4.99 0.74
CA PHE A 16 -2.28 -4.76 -0.46
C PHE A 16 -3.74 -4.40 -0.13
N ILE A 17 -4.33 -5.05 0.87
CA ILE A 17 -5.67 -4.71 1.36
C ILE A 17 -5.69 -3.28 1.91
N THR A 18 -4.69 -2.89 2.72
CA THR A 18 -4.58 -1.51 3.22
C THR A 18 -4.44 -0.50 2.07
N PHE A 19 -3.63 -0.82 1.05
CA PHE A 19 -3.49 -0.03 -0.16
C PHE A 19 -4.82 0.17 -0.89
N PHE A 20 -5.59 -0.91 -1.03
CA PHE A 20 -6.89 -0.87 -1.67
C PHE A 20 -7.89 -0.02 -0.88
N ILE A 21 -7.99 -0.21 0.43
CA ILE A 21 -8.89 0.57 1.30
C ILE A 21 -8.54 2.06 1.23
N ASN A 22 -7.26 2.40 1.40
CA ASN A 22 -6.79 3.79 1.31
C ASN A 22 -7.11 4.41 -0.07
N SER A 23 -7.00 3.63 -1.15
CA SER A 23 -7.34 4.09 -2.49
C SER A 23 -8.84 4.30 -2.67
N ALA A 24 -9.66 3.38 -2.16
CA ALA A 24 -11.12 3.48 -2.22
C ALA A 24 -11.63 4.69 -1.42
N THR A 25 -11.12 4.92 -0.21
CA THR A 25 -11.51 6.09 0.60
C THR A 25 -11.21 7.42 -0.08
N GLU A 26 -10.15 7.47 -0.87
CA GLU A 26 -9.73 8.68 -1.58
C GLU A 26 -10.51 8.89 -2.89
N LEU A 27 -10.90 7.79 -3.55
CA LEU A 27 -11.74 7.84 -4.76
C LEU A 27 -13.12 8.47 -4.49
N PHE A 28 -13.74 8.16 -3.34
CA PHE A 28 -15.05 8.71 -2.97
C PHE A 28 -14.98 10.17 -2.47
N GLN A 29 -13.78 10.73 -2.29
CA GLN A 29 -13.60 12.14 -1.95
C GLN A 29 -13.53 12.98 -3.25
N LEU A 30 -14.67 13.10 -3.95
CA LEU A 30 -14.85 13.68 -5.30
C LEU A 30 -14.48 15.18 -5.46
N TYR A 31 -13.92 15.83 -4.46
CA TYR A 31 -13.75 17.29 -4.44
C TYR A 31 -12.49 17.82 -5.17
N ASN A 32 -11.58 16.97 -5.68
CA ASN A 32 -10.31 17.43 -6.28
C ASN A 32 -10.04 16.81 -7.67
N ALA A 33 -9.62 17.64 -8.63
CA ALA A 33 -9.27 17.23 -10.01
C ALA A 33 -8.05 16.28 -10.08
N THR A 34 -7.13 16.36 -9.12
CA THR A 34 -6.03 15.40 -8.98
C THR A 34 -5.71 15.21 -7.51
N LYS A 35 -5.59 13.95 -7.08
CA LYS A 35 -5.30 13.59 -5.70
C LYS A 35 -4.26 12.50 -5.64
N ILE A 36 -3.33 12.60 -4.70
CA ILE A 36 -2.34 11.56 -4.42
C ILE A 36 -2.66 10.99 -3.04
N THR A 37 -2.96 9.70 -2.98
CA THR A 37 -3.28 9.00 -1.74
C THR A 37 -2.04 8.85 -0.85
N LEU A 38 -2.25 8.57 0.43
CA LEU A 38 -1.16 8.36 1.39
C LEU A 38 -0.16 7.29 0.90
N MET A 39 -0.69 6.21 0.31
CA MET A 39 0.08 5.08 -0.18
C MET A 39 0.58 5.26 -1.63
N GLY A 40 0.42 6.45 -2.20
CA GLY A 40 1.07 6.83 -3.45
C GLY A 40 0.31 6.50 -4.73
N LEU A 41 -0.98 6.16 -4.65
CA LEU A 41 -1.83 6.13 -5.83
C LEU A 41 -2.22 7.57 -6.19
N GLN A 42 -2.02 7.95 -7.43
CA GLN A 42 -2.53 9.20 -7.98
C GLN A 42 -3.82 8.92 -8.74
N ILE A 43 -4.86 9.70 -8.42
CA ILE A 43 -6.18 9.66 -9.03
C ILE A 43 -6.37 11.02 -9.70
N GLN A 44 -6.47 11.05 -11.02
CA GLN A 44 -6.79 12.25 -11.78
C GLN A 44 -8.21 12.13 -12.33
N ASN A 45 -9.08 13.06 -11.95
CA ASN A 45 -10.44 13.12 -12.46
C ASN A 45 -10.46 14.13 -13.60
N ILE A 46 -10.60 13.64 -14.82
CA ILE A 46 -10.80 14.50 -15.99
C ILE A 46 -12.31 14.63 -16.18
N ASP A 47 -12.81 15.78 -15.76
CA ASP A 47 -14.20 16.16 -15.95
C ASP A 47 -14.34 16.80 -17.34
N THR A 48 -14.99 16.08 -18.25
CA THR A 48 -15.36 16.58 -19.58
C THR A 48 -16.87 16.72 -19.64
N SER A 49 -17.38 17.60 -20.50
CA SER A 49 -18.82 17.88 -20.65
C SER A 49 -19.69 16.64 -20.94
N GLU A 50 -19.08 15.52 -21.30
CA GLU A 50 -19.75 14.26 -21.67
C GLU A 50 -19.40 13.09 -20.74
N THR A 51 -18.26 13.13 -20.02
CA THR A 51 -17.79 12.01 -19.20
C THR A 51 -16.93 12.42 -18.00
N LEU A 52 -17.14 11.70 -16.89
CA LEU A 52 -16.23 11.63 -15.74
C LEU A 52 -15.26 10.47 -15.96
N THR A 53 -14.02 10.76 -16.32
CA THR A 53 -12.98 9.74 -16.51
C THR A 53 -11.93 9.84 -15.41
N ASN A 54 -11.67 8.73 -14.72
CA ASN A 54 -10.67 8.65 -13.65
C ASN A 54 -9.42 7.92 -14.15
N TYR A 55 -8.27 8.61 -14.12
CA TYR A 55 -6.96 8.02 -14.43
C TYR A 55 -6.22 7.67 -13.15
N PHE A 56 -5.73 6.43 -13.10
CA PHE A 56 -4.97 5.90 -11.98
C PHE A 56 -3.50 5.74 -12.38
N SER A 57 -2.59 6.33 -11.61
CA SER A 57 -1.16 6.15 -11.79
C SER A 57 -0.46 5.94 -10.46
N LEU A 58 0.60 5.12 -10.45
CA LEU A 58 1.41 4.92 -9.25
C LEU A 58 2.53 5.94 -9.21
N THR A 59 2.62 6.67 -8.11
CA THR A 59 3.73 7.59 -7.85
C THR A 59 4.92 6.83 -7.26
N PRO A 60 6.16 7.37 -7.33
CA PRO A 60 7.31 6.78 -6.64
C PRO A 60 7.11 6.58 -5.14
N ARG A 61 6.19 7.33 -4.53
CA ARG A 61 5.79 7.18 -3.13
C ARG A 61 5.27 5.78 -2.81
N PHE A 62 4.58 5.12 -3.74
CA PHE A 62 4.11 3.75 -3.58
C PHE A 62 5.27 2.80 -3.25
N HIS A 63 6.35 2.88 -4.03
CA HIS A 63 7.54 2.05 -3.83
C HIS A 63 8.23 2.37 -2.50
N LEU A 64 8.33 3.64 -2.14
CA LEU A 64 8.90 4.05 -0.85
C LEU A 64 8.10 3.50 0.34
N VAL A 65 6.77 3.60 0.30
CA VAL A 65 5.90 3.10 1.37
C VAL A 65 5.98 1.58 1.48
N TYR A 66 5.98 0.86 0.34
CA TYR A 66 6.14 -0.59 0.34
C TYR A 66 7.52 -1.04 0.84
N PHE A 67 8.57 -0.30 0.47
CA PHE A 67 9.92 -0.53 0.96
C PHE A 67 10.00 -0.36 2.48
N CYS A 68 9.48 0.73 3.03
CA CYS A 68 9.41 0.95 4.48
C CYS A 68 8.64 -0.17 5.19
N PHE A 69 7.50 -0.61 4.63
CA PHE A 69 6.75 -1.75 5.16
C PHE A 69 7.60 -3.04 5.17
N SER A 70 8.31 -3.31 4.08
CA SER A 70 9.18 -4.49 3.95
C SER A 70 10.29 -4.50 5.01
N PHE A 71 10.92 -3.35 5.24
CA PHE A 71 11.94 -3.19 6.28
C PHE A 71 11.37 -3.37 7.69
N ALA A 72 10.20 -2.80 7.95
CA ALA A 72 9.52 -2.98 9.24
C ALA A 72 9.19 -4.45 9.49
N TRP A 73 8.68 -5.17 8.48
CA TRP A 73 8.38 -6.60 8.60
C TRP A 73 9.63 -7.44 8.84
N LEU A 74 10.73 -7.16 8.12
CA LEU A 74 12.02 -7.82 8.33
C LEU A 74 12.56 -7.60 9.74
N ALA A 75 12.43 -6.39 10.28
CA ALA A 75 12.83 -6.09 11.65
C ALA A 75 12.01 -6.89 12.67
N ILE A 76 10.68 -6.93 12.51
CA ILE A 76 9.78 -7.72 13.37
C ILE A 76 10.13 -9.21 13.30
N TYR A 77 10.34 -9.75 12.10
CA TYR A 77 10.72 -11.15 11.92
C TYR A 77 12.06 -11.48 12.61
N SER A 78 13.06 -10.62 12.46
CA SER A 78 14.37 -10.79 13.08
C SER A 78 14.29 -10.79 14.62
N LEU A 79 13.54 -9.84 15.19
CA LEU A 79 13.31 -9.75 16.63
C LEU A 79 12.54 -10.97 17.15
N GLY A 80 11.45 -11.37 16.49
CA GLY A 80 10.66 -12.54 16.88
C GLY A 80 11.47 -13.84 16.89
N LYS A 81 12.38 -14.01 15.91
CA LYS A 81 13.30 -15.15 15.91
C LYS A 81 14.28 -15.11 17.11
N LYS A 82 14.75 -13.92 17.50
CA LYS A 82 15.67 -13.75 18.63
C LYS A 82 15.04 -14.15 19.96
N TYR A 83 13.76 -13.83 20.18
CA TYR A 83 13.04 -14.16 21.42
C TYR A 83 12.58 -15.62 21.51
N VAL A 84 12.41 -16.32 20.38
CA VAL A 84 12.03 -17.76 20.38
C VAL A 84 13.24 -18.67 20.60
N VAL A 85 14.45 -18.23 20.24
CA VAL A 85 15.68 -19.05 20.31
C VAL A 85 16.41 -18.91 21.67
N ASN A 86 16.14 -17.86 22.43
CA ASN A 86 16.58 -17.73 23.82
C ASN A 86 15.36 -17.47 24.72
N PRO A 87 14.72 -18.50 25.29
CA PRO A 87 13.84 -18.32 26.44
C PRO A 87 14.64 -17.88 27.68
#